data_AF-A0A2T2VZ68-F1
#
_entry.id   AF-A0A2T2VZ68-F1
#
_cell.length_a   1.000
_cell.length_b   1.000
_cell.length_c   1.000
_cell.angle_alpha   90.00
_cell.angle_beta   90.00
_cell.angle_gamma   90.00
#
_symmetry.space_group_name_H-M   'P 1'
#
loop_
_entity.id
_entity.type
_entity.pdbx_description
1 polymer ?
#
loop_
_entity_poly.entity_id
_entity_poly.type
_entity_poly.pdbx_seq_one_letter_code
_entity_poly.pdbx_strand_id
1 'polypeptide(L)' 'MSLFDWFANRRKSGPISEDRQEREIADGLWTKCEACDVLTYTKDLRSNQWVCVECGHHHRIFSDERIQQLIDKNTWQP' A
#
# COMPACT_ATOMS: atom_id res chain seq x y z
N MET A 1 -1.12 -42.11 -2.36
CA MET A 1 -1.33 -40.78 -1.77
C MET A 1 -2.50 -40.15 -2.50
N SER A 2 -3.57 -39.82 -1.79
CA SER A 2 -4.84 -39.38 -2.35
C SER A 2 -4.76 -37.94 -2.86
N LEU A 3 -5.56 -37.61 -3.88
CA LEU A 3 -5.74 -36.23 -4.35
C LEU A 3 -6.22 -35.31 -3.21
N PHE A 4 -6.95 -35.86 -2.24
CA PHE A 4 -7.40 -35.14 -1.05
C PHE A 4 -6.25 -34.85 -0.05
N ASP A 5 -5.24 -35.71 0.03
CA ASP A 5 -4.07 -35.51 0.91
C ASP A 5 -3.23 -34.31 0.45
N TRP A 6 -3.20 -34.06 -0.86
CA TRP A 6 -2.49 -32.92 -1.45
C TRP A 6 -3.15 -31.57 -1.09
N PHE A 7 -4.48 -31.48 -1.16
CA PHE A 7 -5.21 -30.25 -0.78
C PHE A 7 -5.10 -29.93 0.71
N ALA A 8 -5.09 -30.97 1.57
CA ALA A 8 -4.93 -30.80 3.01
C ALA A 8 -3.54 -30.24 3.38
N ASN A 9 -2.50 -30.60 2.60
CA ASN A 9 -1.13 -30.20 2.90
C ASN A 9 -0.74 -28.82 2.34
N ARG A 10 -1.49 -28.29 1.37
CA ARG A 10 -1.23 -26.96 0.77
C ARG A 10 -1.41 -25.79 1.75
N ARG A 11 -2.17 -25.98 2.85
CA ARG A 11 -2.34 -24.94 3.88
C ARG A 11 -1.17 -24.88 4.88
N LYS A 12 -0.23 -25.84 4.84
CA LYS A 12 0.88 -25.93 5.81
C LYS A 12 2.21 -25.36 5.32
N SER A 13 2.29 -24.87 4.08
CA SER A 13 3.55 -24.37 3.51
C SER A 13 3.39 -22.94 2.99
N GLY A 14 3.57 -21.99 3.91
CA GLY A 14 3.87 -20.60 3.59
C GLY A 14 4.17 -19.89 4.90
N PRO A 15 5.38 -19.34 5.11
CA PRO A 15 5.57 -18.46 6.25
C PRO A 15 4.57 -17.32 6.09
N ILE A 16 3.70 -17.14 7.07
CA ILE A 16 3.05 -15.84 7.29
C ILE A 16 4.23 -14.91 7.43
N SER A 17 4.52 -14.09 6.40
CA SER A 17 5.49 -13.03 6.54
C SER A 17 5.04 -12.24 7.75
N GLU A 18 5.80 -12.34 8.84
CA GLU A 18 5.64 -11.47 9.99
C GLU A 18 5.49 -10.08 9.41
N ASP A 19 4.38 -9.43 9.77
CA ASP A 19 4.12 -8.04 9.49
C ASP A 19 5.43 -7.31 9.80
N ARG A 20 6.13 -6.91 8.73
CA ARG A 20 7.41 -6.26 8.82
C ARG A 20 7.06 -4.96 9.50
N GLN A 21 7.20 -4.92 10.82
CA GLN A 21 7.27 -3.69 11.58
C GLN A 21 8.45 -2.93 11.00
N GLU A 22 8.14 -2.18 9.94
CA GLU A 22 9.07 -1.35 9.23
C GLU A 22 9.47 -0.30 10.25
N ARG A 23 10.70 -0.48 10.71
CA ARG A 23 11.33 0.31 11.76
C ARG A 23 11.06 1.77 11.46
N GLU A 24 10.69 2.53 12.49
CA GLU A 24 10.57 4.00 12.47
C GLU A 24 11.94 4.65 12.22
N ILE A 25 12.55 4.38 11.07
CA ILE A 25 13.52 5.24 10.44
C ILE A 25 12.68 6.39 9.88
N ALA A 26 13.26 7.58 9.70
CA ALA A 26 12.62 8.68 8.99
C ALA A 26 12.46 8.38 7.47
N ASP A 27 11.98 7.18 7.15
CA ASP A 27 11.65 6.67 5.83
C ASP A 27 10.38 7.36 5.36
N GLY A 28 10.37 7.78 4.09
CA GLY A 28 9.19 8.36 3.46
C GLY A 28 9.15 9.89 3.41
N LEU A 29 10.27 10.61 3.54
CA LEU A 29 10.34 12.02 3.09
C LEU A 29 10.21 12.13 1.57
N TRP A 30 10.76 11.16 0.85
CA TRP A 30 10.76 11.12 -0.60
C TRP A 30 10.12 9.81 -1.09
N THR A 31 9.34 9.91 -2.16
CA THR A 31 8.72 8.80 -2.87
C THR A 31 9.10 8.87 -4.34
N LYS A 32 9.60 7.75 -4.88
CA LYS A 32 9.91 7.62 -6.31
C LYS A 32 8.65 7.19 -7.07
N CYS A 33 8.37 7.85 -8.20
CA CYS A 33 7.26 7.45 -9.08
C CYS A 33 7.61 6.17 -9.85
N GLU A 34 6.71 5.17 -9.84
CA GLU A 34 6.88 3.90 -10.57
C GLU A 34 6.75 4.06 -12.10
N ALA A 35 6.14 5.16 -12.56
CA ALA A 35 5.88 5.39 -13.98
C ALA A 35 6.93 6.26 -14.68
N CYS A 36 7.44 7.30 -14.00
CA CYS A 36 8.37 8.27 -14.60
C CYS A 36 9.66 8.46 -13.80
N ASP A 37 9.89 7.64 -12.78
CA ASP A 37 11.10 7.60 -11.95
C ASP A 37 11.45 8.88 -11.18
N VAL A 38 10.62 9.92 -11.23
CA VAL A 38 10.85 11.18 -10.50
C VAL A 38 10.77 10.97 -8.99
N LEU A 39 11.68 11.61 -8.26
CA LEU A 39 11.67 11.69 -6.81
C LEU A 39 10.78 12.87 -6.38
N THR A 40 9.69 12.56 -5.69
CA THR A 40 8.73 13.54 -5.17
C THR A 40 8.77 13.58 -3.66
N TYR A 41 8.49 14.73 -3.07
CA TYR A 41 8.33 14.82 -1.63
C TYR A 41 7.00 14.17 -1.22
N THR A 42 7.02 13.25 -0.26
CA THR A 42 5.84 12.44 0.07
C THR A 42 4.69 13.28 0.61
N LYS A 43 4.97 14.40 1.30
CA LYS A 43 3.90 15.32 1.75
C LYS A 43 3.18 15.98 0.58
N ASP A 44 3.92 16.36 -0.45
CA ASP A 44 3.34 16.98 -1.66
C ASP A 44 2.52 15.95 -2.42
N LEU A 45 3.05 14.72 -2.55
CA LEU A 45 2.33 13.60 -3.17
C LEU A 45 1.02 13.29 -2.43
N ARG A 46 1.04 13.24 -1.09
CA ARG A 46 -0.17 13.04 -0.27
C ARG A 46 -1.17 14.19 -0.41
N SER A 47 -0.69 15.44 -0.45
CA SER A 47 -1.55 16.61 -0.66
C SER A 47 -2.24 16.59 -2.03
N ASN A 48 -1.57 16.01 -3.04
CA ASN A 48 -2.10 15.79 -4.37
C ASN A 48 -2.79 14.41 -4.52
N GLN A 49 -3.36 13.88 -3.44
CA GLN A 49 -4.15 12.64 -3.43
C GLN A 49 -3.43 11.42 -4.02
N TRP A 50 -2.11 11.35 -3.86
CA TRP A 50 -1.25 10.30 -4.40
C TRP A 50 -1.21 10.23 -5.94
N VAL A 51 -1.35 11.38 -6.59
CA VAL A 51 -1.16 11.56 -8.03
C VAL A 51 0.19 12.22 -8.30
N CYS A 52 1.02 11.61 -9.15
CA CYS A 52 2.29 12.20 -9.56
C CYS A 52 2.04 13.49 -10.37
N VAL A 53 2.64 14.60 -9.95
CA VAL A 53 2.47 15.91 -10.60
C VAL A 53 3.12 15.94 -11.99
N GLU A 54 4.22 15.20 -12.18
CA GLU A 54 4.98 15.20 -13.44
C GLU A 54 4.33 14.37 -14.55
N CYS A 55 3.70 13.23 -14.22
CA CYS A 55 3.20 12.28 -15.22
C CYS A 55 1.73 11.90 -15.06
N GLY A 56 1.06 12.33 -13.99
CA GLY A 56 -0.34 12.00 -13.71
C GLY A 56 -0.58 10.56 -13.24
N HIS A 57 0.47 9.78 -12.95
CA HIS A 57 0.33 8.42 -12.46
C HIS A 57 -0.30 8.38 -11.06
N HIS A 58 -1.32 7.52 -10.89
CA HIS A 58 -1.95 7.26 -9.60
C HIS A 58 -1.19 6.19 -8.84
N HIS A 59 -0.59 6.56 -7.71
CA HIS A 59 0.07 5.61 -6.84
C HIS A 59 -0.95 4.71 -6.15
N ARG A 60 -0.52 3.47 -5.87
CA ARG A 60 -1.29 2.56 -5.03
C ARG A 60 -1.26 3.06 -3.58
N ILE A 61 -2.43 3.09 -2.95
CA ILE A 61 -2.61 3.45 -1.55
C ILE A 61 -3.46 2.41 -0.83
N PHE A 62 -3.38 2.42 0.49
CA PHE A 62 -4.20 1.55 1.32
C PHE A 62 -5.66 2.04 1.39
N SER A 63 -6.55 1.15 1.81
CA SER A 63 -7.99 1.42 1.82
C SER A 63 -8.38 2.54 2.78
N ASP A 64 -7.70 2.64 3.91
CA ASP A 64 -7.88 3.70 4.92
C ASP A 64 -7.61 5.09 4.34
N GLU A 65 -6.51 5.27 3.60
CA GLU A 65 -6.19 6.54 2.94
C GLU A 65 -7.22 6.88 1.86
N ARG A 66 -7.64 5.89 1.07
CA ARG A 66 -8.65 6.11 0.02
C ARG A 66 -10.00 6.51 0.62
N ILE A 67 -10.41 5.87 1.72
CA ILE A 67 -11.63 6.21 2.45
C ILE A 67 -11.58 7.66 2.92
N GLN A 68 -10.47 8.09 3.53
CA GLN A 68 -10.29 9.47 4.00
C GLN A 68 -10.35 10.52 2.88
N GLN A 69 -9.97 10.16 1.65
CA GLN A 69 -10.04 11.06 0.49
C GLN A 69 -11.47 11.24 -0.05
N LEU A 70 -12.31 10.21 0.10
CA LEU A 70 -13.63 10.16 -0.56
C LEU A 70 -14.79 10.45 0.39
N ILE A 71 -14.62 10.17 1.69
CA ILE A 71 -15.71 10.19 2.67
C ILE A 71 -15.49 11.32 3.66
N ASP A 72 -16.59 11.99 4.03
CA ASP A 72 -16.57 13.06 5.01
C ASP A 72 -16.01 12.58 6.35
N LYS A 73 -15.21 13.44 6.97
CA LYS A 73 -14.52 13.13 8.22
C LYS A 73 -15.51 12.69 9.30
N ASN A 74 -15.17 11.60 9.99
CA ASN A 74 -15.95 10.99 11.08
C ASN A 74 -17.32 10.42 10.67
N THR A 75 -17.61 10.25 9.38
CA THR A 75 -18.87 9.67 8.91
C THR A 75 -18.76 8.21 8.46
N TRP A 76 -17.53 7.75 8.17
CA TRP A 76 -17.31 6.38 7.71
C TRP A 76 -17.58 5.35 8.80
N GLN A 77 -18.29 4.28 8.43
CA GLN A 77 -18.52 3.08 9.23
C GLN A 77 -18.23 1.84 8.36
N PRO A 78 -17.51 0.84 8.88
CA PRO A 78 -17.15 -0.38 8.14
C PRO A 78 -18.32 -1.31 7.86
#